data_AF-A0A7L1DZL2-F1
#
_entry.id   AF-A0A7L1DZL2-F1
#
_cell.length_a   1.000
_cell.length_b   1.000
_cell.length_c   1.000
_cell.angle_alpha   90.00
_cell.angle_beta   90.00
_cell.angle_gamma   90.00
#
_symmetry.space_group_name_H-M   'P 1'
#
loop_
_entity.id
_entity.type
_entity.pdbx_description
1 polymer ?
#
loop_
_entity_poly.entity_id
_entity_poly.type
_entity_poly.pdbx_seq_one_letter_code
_entity_poly.pdbx_strand_id
1 'polypeptide(L)'
;AGLVCAQGRNLRAVLCQRCGSRVLLPGAATFARRELLLPAMRKKAAAAAAGGGGDVLREHWLGRDMAGPIGWHCLDDKDSFYVALERVAHE
;
A
#
# COMPACT_ATOMS: atom_id res chain seq x y z
N ALA A 1 -2.25 13.15 15.15
CA ALA A 1 -0.96 13.35 14.46
C ALA A 1 -1.17 13.13 12.96
N GLY A 2 -0.65 14.00 12.10
CA GLY A 2 -0.84 13.87 10.65
C GLY A 2 -0.04 12.70 10.06
N LEU A 3 -0.65 11.94 9.15
CA LEU A 3 0.04 10.90 8.36
C LEU A 3 0.68 11.47 7.09
N VAL A 4 0.21 12.62 6.64
CA VAL A 4 0.59 13.28 5.39
C VAL A 4 1.28 14.61 5.72
N CYS A 5 2.43 14.88 5.12
CA CYS A 5 3.12 16.18 5.23
C CYS A 5 2.53 17.22 4.26
N ALA A 6 2.98 18.48 4.38
CA ALA A 6 2.52 19.56 3.49
C ALA A 6 2.76 19.29 1.99
N GLN A 7 3.76 18.47 1.65
CA GLN A 7 4.04 18.04 0.27
C GLN A 7 3.22 16.83 -0.16
N GLY A 8 2.25 16.37 0.63
CA GLY A 8 1.42 15.22 0.28
C GLY A 8 2.12 13.87 0.46
N ARG A 9 3.28 13.82 1.14
CA ARG A 9 4.04 12.57 1.34
C ARG A 9 3.81 11.96 2.72
N ASN A 10 4.11 10.68 2.88
CA ASN A 10 4.00 10.01 4.17
C ASN A 10 4.96 10.63 5.19
N LEU A 11 4.43 11.16 6.29
CA LEU A 11 5.23 11.74 7.38
C LEU A 11 5.92 10.66 8.22
N ARG A 12 5.30 9.48 8.29
CA ARG A 12 5.68 8.34 9.13
C ARG A 12 6.22 7.19 8.30
N ALA A 13 7.02 6.34 8.94
CA ALA A 13 7.42 5.08 8.33
C ALA A 13 6.17 4.20 8.18
N VAL A 14 6.06 3.47 7.06
CA VAL A 14 4.95 2.54 6.83
C VAL A 14 5.46 1.13 7.12
N LEU A 15 4.75 0.43 8.00
CA LEU A 15 5.12 -0.89 8.49
C LEU A 15 4.07 -1.94 8.13
N CYS A 16 4.51 -3.18 7.95
CA CYS A 16 3.63 -4.32 7.83
C CYS A 16 2.94 -4.57 9.17
N GLN A 17 1.61 -4.52 9.21
CA GLN A 17 0.84 -4.76 10.44
C GLN A 17 0.98 -6.18 11.01
N ARG A 18 1.47 -7.15 10.22
CA ARG A 18 1.61 -8.56 10.64
C ARG A 18 2.94 -8.89 11.27
N CYS A 19 4.03 -8.29 10.80
CA CYS A 19 5.39 -8.62 11.25
C CYS A 19 6.23 -7.41 11.64
N GLY A 20 5.70 -6.19 11.52
CA GLY A 20 6.43 -4.95 11.80
C GLY A 20 7.50 -4.58 10.78
N SER A 21 7.71 -5.40 9.73
CA SER A 21 8.71 -5.12 8.69
C SER A 21 8.44 -3.77 8.03
N ARG A 22 9.50 -3.00 7.81
CA ARG A 22 9.42 -1.67 7.21
C ARG A 22 9.18 -1.76 5.70
N VAL A 23 8.11 -1.12 5.25
CA VAL A 23 7.62 -1.15 3.86
C VAL A 23 8.01 0.12 3.13
N LEU A 24 7.82 1.28 3.76
CA LEU A 24 8.21 2.59 3.23
C LEU A 24 8.92 3.41 4.31
N LEU A 25 9.95 4.14 3.89
CA LEU A 25 10.57 5.17 4.71
C LEU A 25 9.68 6.43 4.74
N PRO A 26 9.80 7.28 5.78
CA PRO A 26 9.19 8.61 5.78
C PRO A 26 9.54 9.38 4.50
N GLY A 27 8.55 9.98 3.84
CA GLY A 27 8.70 10.78 2.62
C GLY A 27 8.90 9.99 1.34
N ALA A 28 8.86 8.66 1.37
CA ALA A 28 9.09 7.79 0.21
C ALA A 28 7.86 7.60 -0.69
N ALA A 29 6.66 7.93 -0.21
CA ALA A 29 5.43 7.76 -0.96
C ALA A 29 4.49 8.96 -0.84
N THR A 30 3.70 9.17 -1.88
CA THR A 30 2.71 10.24 -1.96
C THR A 30 1.33 9.70 -1.63
N PHE A 31 0.54 10.46 -0.89
CA PHE A 31 -0.83 10.13 -0.57
C PHE A 31 -1.71 10.25 -1.82
N ALA A 32 -2.43 9.19 -2.13
CA ALA A 32 -3.35 9.12 -3.26
C ALA A 32 -4.73 8.65 -2.80
N ARG A 33 -5.78 9.39 -3.21
CA ARG A 33 -7.16 8.93 -3.06
C ARG A 33 -7.64 8.36 -4.38
N ARG A 34 -7.87 7.05 -4.42
CA ARG A 34 -8.38 6.33 -5.58
C ARG A 34 -9.10 5.08 -5.09
N GLU A 35 -10.26 4.78 -5.65
CA GLU A 35 -10.97 3.54 -5.35
C GLU A 35 -10.28 2.37 -6.08
N LEU A 36 -9.64 1.49 -5.31
CA LEU A 36 -8.95 0.31 -5.81
C LEU A 36 -9.52 -0.94 -5.14
N LEU A 37 -9.89 -1.93 -5.96
CA LEU A 37 -10.25 -3.25 -5.46
C LEU A 37 -8.97 -4.04 -5.23
N LEU A 38 -8.66 -4.26 -3.95
CA LEU A 38 -7.46 -4.95 -3.52
C LEU A 38 -7.83 -6.35 -3.05
N PRO A 39 -7.23 -7.42 -3.60
CA PRO A 39 -7.47 -8.79 -3.14
C PRO A 39 -7.31 -8.88 -1.62
N ALA A 40 -8.15 -9.66 -0.94
CA ALA A 40 -8.02 -9.84 0.50
C ALA A 40 -6.57 -10.25 0.87
N MET A 41 -6.03 -9.71 1.96
CA MET A 41 -4.65 -10.00 2.37
C MET A 41 -4.46 -11.50 2.66
N ARG A 42 -3.81 -12.20 1.73
CA ARG A 42 -3.48 -13.63 1.82
C ARG A 42 -1.97 -13.82 1.65
N LYS A 43 -1.44 -14.96 2.10
CA LYS A 43 -0.03 -15.33 1.85
C LYS A 43 0.23 -15.37 0.34
N LYS A 44 1.43 -14.92 -0.08
CA LYS A 44 1.89 -14.67 -1.47
C LYS A 44 1.58 -15.78 -2.49
N ALA A 45 1.40 -17.03 -2.05
CA ALA A 45 1.04 -18.16 -2.91
C ALA A 45 -0.43 -18.15 -3.40
N ALA A 46 -1.34 -17.38 -2.79
CA ALA A 46 -2.78 -17.44 -3.08
C ALA A 46 -3.32 -16.24 -3.89
N ALA A 47 -2.50 -15.24 -4.22
CA ALA A 47 -2.96 -14.01 -4.87
C ALA A 47 -3.28 -14.19 -6.36
N ALA A 48 -2.66 -15.17 -7.03
CA ALA A 48 -2.84 -15.40 -8.47
C ALA A 48 -4.20 -16.02 -8.86
N ALA A 49 -5.01 -16.47 -7.90
CA ALA A 49 -6.25 -17.22 -8.14
C ALA A 49 -7.51 -16.59 -7.53
N ALA A 50 -7.46 -15.32 -7.09
CA ALA A 50 -8.58 -14.70 -6.38
C ALA A 50 -9.59 -14.06 -7.35
N GLY A 51 -10.33 -14.90 -8.09
CA GLY A 51 -11.63 -14.50 -8.65
C GLY A 51 -12.65 -14.39 -7.51
N GLY A 52 -12.92 -13.17 -7.03
CA GLY A 52 -14.18 -12.87 -6.33
C GLY A 52 -14.14 -12.34 -4.89
N GLY A 53 -12.99 -12.01 -4.30
CA GLY A 53 -12.95 -11.49 -2.91
C GLY A 53 -11.82 -10.50 -2.65
N GLY A 54 -12.17 -9.21 -2.61
CA GLY A 54 -11.26 -8.11 -2.29
C GLY A 54 -12.01 -6.95 -1.62
N ASP A 55 -11.25 -6.05 -1.03
CA ASP A 55 -11.78 -4.84 -0.38
C ASP A 55 -11.60 -3.66 -1.32
N VAL A 56 -12.64 -2.83 -1.46
CA VAL A 56 -12.54 -1.54 -2.16
C VAL A 56 -11.97 -0.53 -1.18
N LEU A 57 -10.71 -0.18 -1.34
CA LEU A 57 -10.03 0.80 -0.50
C LEU A 57 -9.86 2.11 -1.27
N ARG A 58 -9.87 3.22 -0.53
CA ARG A 58 -9.89 4.58 -1.10
C ARG A 58 -8.58 5.34 -0.92
N GLU A 59 -7.80 4.98 0.09
CA GLU A 59 -6.65 5.75 0.52
C GLU A 59 -5.38 4.92 0.42
N HIS A 60 -4.41 5.44 -0.32
CA HIS A 60 -3.22 4.71 -0.68
C HIS A 60 -1.96 5.54 -0.56
N TRP A 61 -0.84 4.87 -0.30
CA TRP A 61 0.50 5.37 -0.57
C TRP A 61 0.92 4.95 -1.97
N LEU A 62 1.23 5.92 -2.82
CA LEU A 62 1.82 5.72 -4.13
C LEU A 62 3.34 5.81 -4.02
N GLY A 63 4.02 4.67 -4.16
CA GLY A 63 5.48 4.56 -4.14
C GLY A 63 6.03 4.09 -5.48
N ARG A 64 7.31 4.41 -5.73
CA ARG A 64 8.03 4.07 -6.97
C ARG A 64 8.78 2.73 -6.91
N ASP A 65 9.11 2.27 -5.71
CA ASP A 65 9.84 1.02 -5.47
C ASP A 65 9.38 0.43 -4.14
N MET A 66 8.75 -0.74 -4.17
CA MET A 66 8.28 -1.42 -2.96
C MET A 66 8.73 -2.88 -2.94
N ALA A 67 9.48 -3.23 -1.91
CA ALA A 67 9.88 -4.61 -1.62
C ALA A 67 8.82 -5.30 -0.73
N GLY A 68 7.64 -5.66 -1.24
CA GLY A 68 6.74 -6.51 -0.44
C GLY A 68 5.31 -6.77 -0.95
N PRO A 69 4.66 -7.86 -0.48
CA PRO A 69 3.33 -8.33 -0.92
C PRO A 69 2.14 -7.53 -0.36
N ILE A 70 2.38 -6.29 0.08
CA ILE A 70 1.38 -5.44 0.78
C ILE A 70 0.79 -4.39 -0.18
N GLY A 71 1.48 -4.16 -1.31
CA GLY A 71 1.03 -3.27 -2.36
C GLY A 71 0.32 -4.01 -3.50
N TRP A 72 -0.60 -3.33 -4.15
CA TRP A 72 -1.14 -3.74 -5.45
C TRP A 72 -0.39 -3.03 -6.56
N HIS A 73 -0.27 -3.74 -7.67
CA HIS A 73 0.44 -3.30 -8.85
C HIS A 73 -0.55 -3.23 -10.00
N CYS A 74 -0.60 -2.08 -10.67
CA CYS A 74 -1.37 -1.98 -11.90
C CYS A 74 -0.61 -2.74 -13.00
N LEU A 75 -1.26 -3.71 -13.66
CA LEU A 75 -0.62 -4.44 -14.76
C LEU A 75 -0.28 -3.55 -15.96
N ASP A 76 -1.02 -2.44 -16.12
CA ASP A 76 -0.83 -1.42 -17.14
C ASP A 76 0.30 -0.43 -16.75
N ASP A 77 0.51 -0.22 -15.45
CA ASP A 77 1.34 0.86 -14.92
C ASP A 77 2.44 0.27 -14.03
N LYS A 78 3.54 -0.17 -14.68
CA LYS A 78 4.57 -0.96 -14.01
C LYS A 78 5.39 -0.20 -12.95
N ASP A 79 5.38 1.13 -12.99
CA ASP A 79 6.14 2.01 -12.09
C ASP A 79 5.33 2.42 -10.84
N SER A 80 4.01 2.17 -10.85
CA SER A 80 3.08 2.66 -9.84
C SER A 80 2.67 1.56 -8.86
N PHE A 81 3.06 1.70 -7.60
CA PHE A 81 2.70 0.77 -6.54
C PHE A 81 1.83 1.41 -5.47
N TYR A 82 0.70 0.78 -5.13
CA TYR A 82 -0.29 1.32 -4.18
C TYR A 82 -0.31 0.49 -2.89
N VAL A 83 -0.03 1.12 -1.73
CA VAL A 83 -0.26 0.51 -0.40
C VAL A 83 -1.51 1.10 0.21
N ALA A 84 -2.52 0.28 0.49
CA ALA A 84 -3.68 0.79 1.20
C ALA A 84 -3.35 1.13 2.66
N LEU A 85 -3.75 2.32 3.10
CA LEU A 85 -3.50 2.80 4.47
C LEU A 85 -4.11 1.87 5.52
N GLU A 86 -5.28 1.31 5.25
CA GLU A 86 -5.99 0.38 6.14
C GLU A 86 -5.26 -0.96 6.33
N ARG A 87 -4.27 -1.27 5.46
CA ARG A 87 -3.55 -2.53 5.46
C ARG A 87 -2.14 -2.44 6.06
N VAL A 88 -1.76 -1.29 6.58
CA VAL A 88 -0.43 -1.03 7.14
C VAL A 88 -0.50 -0.28 8.46
N ALA A 89 0.58 -0.33 9.22
CA ALA A 89 0.78 0.47 10.41
C ALA A 89 1.70 1.66 10.10
N HIS A 90 1.67 2.69 10.94
CA HIS A 90 2.51 3.88 10.82
C HIS A 90 3.24 4.14 12.12
N GLU A 91 4.56 4.37 12.03
CA GLU A 91 5.45 4.74 13.14
C GLU A 91 6.02 6.15 12.91
#